data_AF-A0A349EH34-F1
#
_entry.id   AF-A0A349EH34-F1
#
_cell.length_a   1.000
_cell.length_b   1.000
_cell.length_c   1.000
_cell.angle_alpha   90.00
_cell.angle_beta   90.00
_cell.angle_gamma   90.00
#
_symmetry.space_group_name_H-M   'P 1'
#
loop_
_entity.id
_entity.type
_entity.pdbx_description
1 polymer ?
#
loop_
_entity_poly.entity_id
_entity_poly.type
_entity_poly.pdbx_seq_one_letter_code
_entity_poly.pdbx_strand_id
1 'polypeptide(L)'
;MELYKWRRVGEVGQNRATTATKTGGDVSNAYEVAKAGGKHAGYLKQYASLPDHLVEKAVRGFEKQIAMHKSWIENPFLKLPPNYPQNDTEILVKKKWPSDITRLEEQRDVVLGILRERN
;
A
#
# COMPACT_ATOMS: atom_id res chain seq x y z
N MET A 1 -36.92 32.14 -3.30
CA MET A 1 -35.75 31.50 -2.65
C MET A 1 -36.12 30.02 -2.46
N GLU A 2 -36.27 29.27 -3.55
CA GLU A 2 -35.23 28.36 -4.12
C GLU A 2 -35.01 27.15 -3.19
N LEU A 3 -35.82 26.08 -3.32
CA LEU A 3 -35.57 24.86 -4.15
C LEU A 3 -34.22 24.22 -3.79
N TYR A 4 -34.16 23.02 -3.20
CA TYR A 4 -34.26 21.70 -3.85
C TYR A 4 -34.76 20.65 -2.83
N LYS A 5 -36.00 20.16 -2.90
CA LYS A 5 -36.41 18.89 -3.56
C LYS A 5 -35.30 17.84 -3.70
N TRP A 6 -35.26 16.89 -2.77
CA TRP A 6 -34.67 15.58 -2.98
C TRP A 6 -35.74 14.60 -3.45
N ARG A 7 -35.64 14.14 -4.71
CA ARG A 7 -36.41 13.04 -5.29
C ARG A 7 -35.47 12.11 -6.08
N ARG A 8 -35.32 10.86 -5.62
CA ARG A 8 -35.30 9.62 -6.42
C ARG A 8 -35.09 8.43 -5.47
N VAL A 9 -36.08 7.56 -5.30
CA VAL A 9 -36.40 6.35 -6.11
C VAL A 9 -35.42 5.20 -5.87
N GLY A 10 -35.96 4.11 -5.34
CA GLY A 10 -35.70 2.74 -5.81
C GLY A 10 -34.60 1.96 -5.10
N GLU A 11 -34.99 1.07 -4.19
CA GLU A 11 -34.38 -0.26 -4.09
C GLU A 11 -34.37 -0.92 -5.47
N VAL A 12 -33.25 -1.54 -5.88
CA VAL A 12 -33.12 -2.95 -6.33
C VAL A 12 -31.62 -3.24 -6.50
N GLY A 13 -31.16 -4.39 -5.99
CA GLY A 13 -30.11 -5.14 -6.67
C GLY A 13 -28.83 -5.35 -5.88
N GLN A 14 -28.74 -6.55 -5.31
CA GLN A 14 -27.54 -7.28 -4.92
C GLN A 14 -26.29 -6.90 -5.72
N ASN A 15 -25.10 -6.84 -5.10
CA ASN A 15 -23.92 -7.56 -5.57
C ASN A 15 -22.68 -7.33 -4.67
N ARG A 16 -22.23 -8.45 -4.08
CA ARG A 16 -20.84 -8.80 -3.72
C ARG A 16 -20.20 -8.07 -2.54
N ALA A 17 -20.52 -8.58 -1.35
CA ALA A 17 -19.54 -8.69 -0.29
C ALA A 17 -18.35 -9.55 -0.77
N THR A 18 -17.26 -8.90 -1.14
CA THR A 18 -15.95 -9.55 -1.19
C THR A 18 -15.30 -9.42 0.18
N THR A 19 -15.65 -10.34 1.07
CA THR A 19 -14.75 -10.75 2.15
C THR A 19 -13.53 -11.39 1.51
N ALA A 20 -12.54 -10.57 1.16
CA ALA A 20 -11.22 -11.06 0.76
C ALA A 20 -10.45 -11.39 2.03
N THR A 21 -10.45 -12.68 2.35
CA THR A 21 -9.63 -13.34 3.37
C THR A 21 -8.17 -12.92 3.17
N LYS A 22 -7.65 -12.24 4.18
CA LYS A 22 -6.37 -11.54 4.18
C LYS A 22 -5.23 -12.51 4.48
N THR A 23 -4.86 -13.32 3.49
CA THR A 23 -3.71 -14.22 3.57
C THR A 23 -3.25 -14.58 2.15
N GLY A 24 -2.25 -13.85 1.62
CA GLY A 24 -1.40 -14.37 0.54
C GLY A 24 -1.57 -13.85 -0.90
N GLY A 25 -2.16 -12.69 -1.17
CA GLY A 25 -2.22 -12.20 -2.56
C GLY A 25 -2.45 -10.70 -2.69
N ASP A 26 -1.56 -10.01 -3.42
CA ASP A 26 -1.96 -8.97 -4.40
C ASP A 26 -0.81 -8.40 -5.25
N VAL A 27 0.25 -9.16 -5.52
CA VAL A 27 1.24 -8.75 -6.52
C VAL A 27 0.57 -8.45 -7.87
N SER A 28 -0.52 -9.15 -8.19
CA SER A 28 -1.33 -8.91 -9.38
C SER A 28 -2.08 -7.57 -9.32
N ASN A 29 -2.82 -7.24 -8.26
CA ASN A 29 -3.71 -6.07 -8.32
C ASN A 29 -2.94 -4.74 -8.34
N ALA A 30 -1.93 -4.55 -7.48
CA ALA A 30 -1.16 -3.31 -7.47
C ALA A 30 -0.38 -3.11 -8.78
N TYR A 31 0.20 -4.19 -9.32
CA TYR A 31 0.90 -4.17 -10.60
C TYR A 31 -0.04 -3.91 -11.78
N GLU A 32 -1.16 -4.62 -11.89
CA GLU A 32 -2.13 -4.43 -12.97
C GLU A 32 -2.73 -3.01 -12.94
N VAL A 33 -3.03 -2.48 -11.76
CA VAL A 33 -3.49 -1.08 -11.61
C VAL A 33 -2.42 -0.10 -12.07
N ALA A 34 -1.15 -0.33 -11.73
CA ALA A 34 -0.05 0.50 -12.20
C ALA A 34 0.15 0.39 -13.73
N LYS A 35 0.02 -0.82 -14.30
CA LYS A 35 0.15 -1.09 -15.73
C LYS A 35 -0.97 -0.42 -16.53
N ALA A 36 -2.18 -0.37 -15.99
CA ALA A 36 -3.33 0.36 -16.54
C ALA A 36 -3.20 1.90 -16.44
N GLY A 37 -2.10 2.43 -15.89
CA GLY A 37 -1.87 3.87 -15.74
C GLY A 37 -2.44 4.47 -14.44
N GLY A 38 -2.86 3.63 -13.50
CA GLY A 38 -3.41 4.02 -12.22
C GLY A 38 -2.35 4.35 -11.16
N LYS A 39 -2.68 4.04 -9.91
CA LYS A 39 -1.79 4.27 -8.75
C LYS A 39 -0.43 3.59 -9.00
N HIS A 40 0.66 4.30 -8.69
CA HIS A 40 2.05 3.85 -8.88
C HIS A 40 2.52 3.65 -10.34
N ALA A 41 1.77 4.08 -11.35
CA ALA A 41 2.19 3.96 -12.76
C ALA A 41 3.55 4.64 -13.06
N GLY A 42 3.82 5.79 -12.44
CA GLY A 42 5.14 6.45 -12.55
C GLY A 42 6.26 5.60 -11.96
N TYR A 43 5.98 4.90 -10.87
CA TYR A 43 6.92 3.98 -10.22
C TYR A 43 7.23 2.79 -11.12
N LEU A 44 6.18 2.18 -11.70
CA LEU A 44 6.33 1.09 -12.66
C LEU A 44 7.25 1.49 -13.83
N LYS A 45 7.00 2.66 -14.44
CA LYS A 45 7.82 3.16 -15.56
C LYS A 45 9.29 3.33 -15.19
N GLN A 46 9.57 3.88 -14.01
CA GLN A 46 10.94 4.09 -13.54
C GLN A 46 11.70 2.77 -13.37
N TYR A 47 11.06 1.75 -12.79
CA TYR A 47 11.70 0.45 -12.54
C TYR A 47 11.72 -0.46 -13.77
N ALA A 48 10.77 -0.29 -14.70
CA ALA A 48 10.69 -1.07 -15.93
C ALA A 48 11.87 -0.83 -16.88
N SER A 49 12.61 0.27 -16.75
CA SER A 49 13.85 0.51 -17.51
C SER A 49 15.12 0.03 -16.79
N LEU A 50 15.04 -0.40 -15.53
CA LEU A 50 16.21 -0.84 -14.76
C LEU A 50 16.51 -2.32 -15.03
N PRO A 51 17.79 -2.73 -14.99
CA PRO A 51 18.17 -4.15 -15.05
C PRO A 51 17.70 -4.92 -13.80
N ASP A 52 17.46 -6.22 -13.96
CA ASP A 52 16.81 -7.08 -12.95
C ASP A 52 17.47 -7.00 -11.56
N HIS A 53 18.80 -7.02 -11.50
CA HIS A 53 19.52 -6.93 -10.21
C HIS A 53 19.21 -5.64 -9.42
N LEU A 54 18.91 -4.52 -10.10
CA LEU A 54 18.50 -3.27 -9.44
C LEU A 54 17.03 -3.31 -9.00
N VAL A 55 16.18 -3.98 -9.79
CA VAL A 55 14.76 -4.21 -9.46
C VAL A 55 14.66 -5.13 -8.24
N GLU A 56 15.41 -6.23 -8.19
CA GLU A 56 15.54 -7.10 -7.02
C GLU A 56 16.08 -6.37 -5.78
N LYS A 57 17.10 -5.53 -5.96
CA LYS A 57 17.65 -4.71 -4.87
C LYS A 57 16.58 -3.79 -4.28
N ALA A 58 15.71 -3.23 -5.12
CA ALA A 58 14.61 -2.40 -4.65
C ALA A 58 13.56 -3.19 -3.86
N VAL A 59 13.19 -4.40 -4.32
CA VAL A 59 12.31 -5.32 -3.57
C VAL A 59 12.86 -5.56 -2.16
N ARG A 60 14.14 -5.93 -2.04
CA ARG A 60 14.79 -6.15 -0.74
C ARG A 60 14.80 -4.88 0.12
N GLY A 61 14.98 -3.72 -0.51
CA GLY A 61 14.92 -2.42 0.16
C GLY A 61 13.55 -2.14 0.78
N PHE A 62 12.47 -2.46 0.06
CA PHE A 62 11.11 -2.32 0.59
C PHE A 62 10.82 -3.30 1.71
N GLU A 63 11.21 -4.57 1.57
CA GLU A 63 11.04 -5.58 2.61
C GLU A 63 11.74 -5.17 3.91
N LYS A 64 12.97 -4.62 3.81
CA LYS A 64 13.68 -4.07 4.96
C LYS A 64 12.91 -2.92 5.60
N GLN A 65 12.36 -2.00 4.80
CA GLN A 65 11.57 -0.88 5.32
C GLN A 65 10.29 -1.33 6.00
N ILE A 66 9.58 -2.30 5.41
CA ILE A 66 8.39 -2.92 6.00
C ILE A 66 8.75 -3.56 7.34
N ALA A 67 9.83 -4.34 7.40
CA ALA A 67 10.30 -4.95 8.64
C ALA A 67 10.62 -3.91 9.72
N MET A 68 11.31 -2.82 9.37
CA MET A 68 11.58 -1.72 10.30
C MET A 68 10.30 -1.11 10.87
N HIS A 69 9.30 -0.81 10.03
CA HIS A 69 8.04 -0.25 10.50
C HIS A 69 7.26 -1.23 11.38
N LYS A 70 7.30 -2.55 11.08
CA LYS A 70 6.72 -3.58 11.94
C LYS A 70 7.40 -3.60 13.31
N SER A 71 8.72 -3.56 13.35
CA SER A 71 9.47 -3.47 14.61
C SER A 71 9.17 -2.17 15.38
N TRP A 72 8.93 -1.05 14.69
CA TRP A 72 8.54 0.20 15.36
C TRP A 72 7.12 0.12 15.92
N ILE A 73 6.19 -0.57 15.25
CA ILE A 73 4.85 -0.81 15.79
C ILE A 73 4.91 -1.64 17.08
N GLU A 74 5.78 -2.66 17.13
CA GLU A 74 6.02 -3.48 18.32
C GLU A 74 6.73 -2.70 19.43
N ASN A 75 7.75 -1.92 19.07
CA ASN A 75 8.51 -1.08 19.98
C ASN A 75 8.81 0.30 19.35
N PRO A 76 7.96 1.31 19.62
CA PRO A 76 8.07 2.64 18.99
C PRO A 76 9.37 3.38 19.33
N PHE A 77 9.94 3.10 20.49
CA PHE A 77 11.16 3.75 20.97
C PHE A 77 12.44 3.26 20.26
N LEU A 78 12.34 2.27 19.37
CA LEU A 78 13.41 1.96 18.42
C LEU A 78 13.61 3.08 17.39
N LYS A 79 12.57 3.89 17.15
CA LYS A 79 12.61 5.02 16.20
C LYS A 79 12.45 6.37 16.89
N LEU A 80 11.67 6.42 17.97
CA LEU A 80 11.31 7.64 18.67
C LEU A 80 12.19 7.84 19.91
N PRO A 81 12.49 9.09 20.30
CA PRO A 81 13.18 9.36 21.56
C PRO A 81 12.31 8.93 22.77
N PRO A 82 12.91 8.61 23.93
CA PRO A 82 12.16 8.17 25.12
C PRO A 82 11.09 9.15 25.62
N ASN A 83 11.29 10.46 25.40
CA ASN A 83 10.37 11.51 25.85
C ASN A 83 9.36 11.93 24.77
N TYR A 84 9.14 11.11 23.74
CA TYR A 84 8.18 11.43 22.68
C TYR A 84 6.74 11.42 23.21
N PRO A 85 5.88 12.39 22.84
CA PRO A 85 4.51 12.47 23.36
C PRO A 85 3.71 11.19 23.11
N GLN A 86 3.07 10.66 24.16
CA GLN A 86 2.33 9.39 24.08
C GLN A 86 1.21 9.43 23.03
N ASN A 87 0.46 10.53 22.95
CA ASN A 87 -0.62 10.69 21.97
C ASN A 87 -0.11 10.61 20.53
N ASP A 88 1.05 11.21 20.26
CA ASP A 88 1.67 11.18 18.93
C ASP A 88 2.22 9.79 18.61
N THR A 89 2.85 9.12 19.59
CA THR A 89 3.27 7.72 19.47
C THR A 89 2.09 6.83 19.06
N GLU A 90 0.94 6.98 19.70
CA GLU A 90 -0.24 6.18 19.39
C GLU A 90 -0.77 6.43 17.98
N ILE A 91 -0.77 7.68 17.51
CA ILE A 91 -1.16 8.01 16.13
C ILE A 91 -0.20 7.35 15.14
N LEU A 92 1.11 7.38 15.43
CA LEU A 92 2.11 6.76 14.59
C LEU A 92 1.90 5.24 14.48
N VAL A 93 1.75 4.58 15.63
CA VAL A 93 1.56 3.12 15.73
C VAL A 93 0.23 2.66 15.13
N LYS A 94 -0.87 3.36 15.42
CA LYS A 94 -2.22 2.90 15.04
C LYS A 94 -2.60 3.30 13.61
N LYS A 95 -2.01 4.36 13.05
CA LYS A 95 -2.42 4.92 11.75
C LYS A 95 -1.26 5.07 10.77
N LYS A 96 -0.23 5.83 11.15
CA LYS A 96 0.80 6.27 10.18
C LYS A 96 1.66 5.10 9.68
N TRP A 97 2.31 4.37 10.59
CA TRP A 97 3.18 3.26 10.22
C TRP A 97 2.43 2.10 9.55
N PRO A 98 1.21 1.71 9.99
CA PRO A 98 0.40 0.75 9.23
C PRO A 98 0.11 1.23 7.80
N SER A 99 -0.25 2.50 7.61
CA SER A 99 -0.49 3.06 6.27
C SER A 99 0.78 3.09 5.41
N ASP A 100 1.93 3.40 6.02
CA ASP A 100 3.22 3.37 5.34
C ASP A 100 3.61 1.94 4.93
N ILE A 101 3.36 0.93 5.78
CA ILE A 101 3.54 -0.48 5.43
C ILE A 101 2.69 -0.85 4.22
N THR A 102 1.40 -0.54 4.21
CA THR A 102 0.52 -0.84 3.07
C THR A 102 1.04 -0.22 1.78
N ARG A 103 1.48 1.05 1.82
CA ARG A 103 2.07 1.71 0.65
C ARG A 103 3.36 1.02 0.19
N LEU A 104 4.23 0.63 1.12
CA LEU A 104 5.48 -0.06 0.80
C LEU A 104 5.23 -1.46 0.22
N GLU A 105 4.21 -2.17 0.71
CA GLU A 105 3.77 -3.45 0.17
C GLU A 105 3.26 -3.31 -1.27
N GLU A 106 2.42 -2.30 -1.55
CA GLU A 106 1.98 -1.99 -2.92
C GLU A 106 3.16 -1.66 -3.84
N GLN A 107 4.12 -0.86 -3.39
CA GLN A 107 5.30 -0.51 -4.19
C GLN A 107 6.20 -1.72 -4.46
N ARG A 108 6.43 -2.56 -3.44
CA ARG A 108 7.13 -3.84 -3.59
C ARG A 108 6.44 -4.70 -4.64
N ASP A 109 5.11 -4.79 -4.58
CA ASP A 109 4.30 -5.62 -5.47
C ASP A 109 4.36 -5.16 -6.92
N VAL A 110 4.31 -3.85 -7.16
CA VAL A 110 4.53 -3.28 -8.50
C VAL A 110 5.90 -3.67 -9.05
N VAL A 111 6.96 -3.53 -8.24
CA VAL A 111 8.34 -3.84 -8.67
C VAL A 111 8.54 -5.35 -8.87
N LEU A 112 7.93 -6.18 -8.03
CA LEU A 112 7.96 -7.64 -8.16
C LEU A 112 7.20 -8.11 -9.41
N GLY A 113 6.11 -7.43 -9.78
CA GLY A 113 5.38 -7.68 -11.04
C GLY A 113 6.25 -7.50 -12.28
N ILE A 114 7.15 -6.51 -12.28
CA ILE A 114 8.10 -6.29 -13.40
C ILE A 114 9.02 -7.50 -13.57
N LEU A 115 9.59 -8.03 -12.48
CA LEU A 115 10.47 -9.21 -12.54
C LEU A 115 9.72 -10.44 -13.06
N ARG A 116 8.46 -10.61 -12.64
CA ARG A 116 7.61 -11.73 -13.09
C ARG A 116 7.23 -11.64 -14.56
N GLU A 117 7.10 -10.43 -15.12
CA GLU A 117 6.79 -10.27 -16.55
C GLU A 117 8.02 -10.49 -17.44
N ARG A 118 9.23 -10.29 -16.90
CA ARG A 118 10.50 -10.48 -17.64
C ARG A 118 10.98 -11.93 -17.69
N ASN A 119 10.48 -12.79 -16.81
CA ASN A 119 10.97 -14.14 -16.57
C ASN A 119 9.94 -15.20 -16.93
#